data_AF-A0A357KYM5-F1
#
_entry.id   AF-A0A357KYM5-F1
#
_cell.length_a   1.000
_cell.length_b   1.000
_cell.length_c   1.000
_cell.angle_alpha   90.00
_cell.angle_beta   90.00
_cell.angle_gamma   90.00
#
_symmetry.space_group_name_H-M   'P 1'
#
loop_
_entity.id
_entity.type
_entity.pdbx_description
1 polymer ?
#
loop_
_entity_poly.entity_id
_entity_poly.type
_entity_poly.pdbx_seq_one_letter_code
_entity_poly.pdbx_strand_id
1 'polypeptide(L)'
;MAAASARWQAQSPSEEALSPGAAAFRALRSATNREDQHGTVEALRDLWSADPTRGAQASLDIILRGSPYWRVLGVAALARHGTADQIDRAIGALSPGHHRSERWALVRALDGKDPEQVRTIAPRYLRDSEVLVQVAAIAALAGTGDPTVARHFIGSLPPLPTIDAAVDAEYARTLTMYGALRRLTGISFRDQAAALNWWRRGSEIGSPGTDPRSVVFGLRREPNWRFEFATAHFRGRLAMRRIDDLFVNAAPWTRRSEAWGGIVSAVDAGAADGFAKASRIFGRTTLPLAELVVADSVNFVREFALMPESEVNGEAHHQVLLLASSDRTMQVEAARRAVTLAEKGTLPDLPRWLTWGLVNGLVPGCSACAGGRCSGAPGGGVPSASLLRLLESGAVTRGTASDEPMFGRSGDQLWWLGNAAVLFMLGGGFAEPEMRMTLLAARLNFGVPSRVAIQEMYGAPVQELDRRVMAWALDGGLRRPLEWLEAGSAESPPRN
;
A
#
# COMPACT_ATOMS: atom_id res chain seq x y z
N MET A 1 0.93 24.46 -25.76
CA MET A 1 0.25 24.84 -24.50
C MET A 1 -0.90 25.84 -24.66
N ALA A 2 -1.01 26.62 -25.75
CA ALA A 2 -2.12 27.57 -25.96
C ALA A 2 -3.45 26.97 -26.53
N ALA A 3 -3.51 25.66 -26.80
CA ALA A 3 -4.65 25.05 -27.49
C ALA A 3 -5.75 24.48 -26.57
N ALA A 4 -5.49 24.31 -25.27
CA ALA A 4 -6.45 23.74 -24.32
C ALA A 4 -7.50 24.76 -23.83
N SER A 5 -7.24 26.07 -23.94
CA SER A 5 -8.10 27.13 -23.40
C SER A 5 -9.25 27.57 -24.32
N ALA A 6 -9.30 27.14 -25.58
CA ALA A 6 -10.09 27.83 -26.60
C ALA A 6 -11.48 27.23 -26.96
N ARG A 7 -12.00 26.19 -26.29
CA ARG A 7 -13.27 25.53 -26.72
C ARG A 7 -14.29 25.22 -25.61
N TRP A 8 -14.39 26.08 -24.60
CA TRP A 8 -15.42 26.00 -23.54
C TRP A 8 -16.41 27.18 -23.57
N GLN A 9 -16.75 27.66 -24.76
CA GLN A 9 -17.72 28.74 -24.97
C GLN A 9 -18.88 28.25 -25.84
N ALA A 10 -20.02 27.97 -25.20
CA ALA A 10 -21.37 28.34 -25.66
C ALA A 10 -22.41 27.65 -24.76
N GLN A 11 -22.91 28.36 -23.76
CA GLN A 11 -24.27 28.18 -23.23
C GLN A 11 -24.71 29.48 -22.56
N SER A 12 -25.90 29.95 -22.94
CA SER A 12 -26.40 31.31 -22.75
C SER A 12 -26.68 31.67 -21.28
N PRO A 13 -26.43 32.93 -20.86
CA PRO A 13 -26.67 33.40 -19.50
C PRO A 13 -28.08 33.96 -19.39
N SER A 14 -28.99 33.32 -18.64
CA SER A 14 -30.15 34.07 -18.09
C SER A 14 -30.82 33.45 -16.86
N GLU A 15 -30.61 32.18 -16.51
CA GLU A 15 -31.11 31.63 -15.22
C GLU A 15 -30.05 30.89 -14.37
N GLU A 16 -28.87 30.57 -14.93
CA GLU A 16 -27.76 29.92 -14.22
C GLU A 16 -26.94 30.84 -13.29
N ALA A 17 -27.32 32.11 -13.13
CA ALA A 17 -26.52 33.05 -12.35
C ALA A 17 -26.55 32.76 -10.83
N LEU A 18 -27.62 32.11 -10.32
CA LEU A 18 -27.93 32.06 -8.89
C LEU A 18 -27.88 30.67 -8.25
N SER A 19 -27.66 29.57 -8.99
CA SER A 19 -27.59 28.25 -8.37
C SER A 19 -26.22 28.03 -7.70
N PRO A 20 -26.18 27.41 -6.49
CA PRO A 20 -24.92 27.04 -5.84
C PRO A 20 -24.01 26.19 -6.74
N GLY A 21 -24.60 25.29 -7.55
CA GLY A 21 -23.87 24.48 -8.52
C GLY A 21 -23.21 25.31 -9.64
N ALA A 22 -23.87 26.35 -10.15
CA ALA A 22 -23.27 27.23 -11.15
C ALA A 22 -22.14 28.09 -10.58
N ALA A 23 -22.26 28.55 -9.33
CA ALA A 23 -21.19 29.26 -8.63
C ALA A 23 -19.97 28.35 -8.40
N ALA A 24 -20.17 27.13 -7.89
CA ALA A 24 -19.11 26.14 -7.69
C ALA A 24 -18.43 25.76 -9.02
N PHE A 25 -19.20 25.60 -10.09
CA PHE A 25 -18.65 25.31 -11.42
C PHE A 25 -17.80 26.48 -11.97
N ARG A 26 -18.22 27.74 -11.76
CA ARG A 26 -17.41 28.92 -12.10
C ARG A 26 -16.11 28.97 -11.30
N ALA A 27 -16.17 28.65 -10.00
CA ALA A 27 -14.99 28.57 -9.14
C ALA A 27 -14.01 27.50 -9.64
N LEU A 28 -14.51 26.32 -10.01
CA LEU A 28 -13.72 25.23 -10.57
C LEU A 28 -12.97 25.65 -11.83
N ARG A 29 -13.68 26.28 -12.78
CA ARG A 29 -13.06 26.82 -14.00
C ARG A 29 -11.99 27.85 -13.69
N SER A 30 -12.26 28.76 -12.75
CA SER A 30 -11.29 29.79 -12.33
C SER A 30 -10.04 29.20 -11.69
N ALA A 31 -10.19 28.23 -10.79
CA ALA A 31 -9.06 27.54 -10.14
C ALA A 31 -8.23 26.74 -11.16
N THR A 32 -8.88 26.02 -12.06
CA THR A 32 -8.19 25.25 -13.10
C THR A 32 -7.41 26.17 -14.06
N ASN A 33 -8.00 27.30 -14.46
CA ASN A 33 -7.32 28.28 -15.32
C ASN A 33 -6.13 28.97 -14.64
N ARG A 34 -6.14 29.08 -13.31
CA ARG A 34 -5.03 29.62 -12.51
C ARG A 34 -4.00 28.56 -12.13
N GLU A 35 -4.19 27.32 -12.57
CA GLU A 35 -3.39 26.16 -12.19
C GLU A 35 -3.31 25.93 -10.67
N ASP A 36 -4.35 26.35 -9.94
CA ASP A 36 -4.47 26.18 -8.50
C ASP A 36 -5.07 24.80 -8.18
N GLN A 37 -4.22 23.87 -7.75
CA GLN A 37 -4.64 22.51 -7.43
C GLN A 37 -5.56 22.44 -6.21
N HIS A 38 -5.23 23.15 -5.13
CA HIS A 38 -6.01 23.12 -3.90
C HIS A 38 -7.36 23.79 -4.12
N GLY A 39 -7.38 24.94 -4.80
CA GLY A 39 -8.62 25.59 -5.22
C GLY A 39 -9.46 24.71 -6.15
N THR A 40 -8.84 23.92 -7.03
CA THR A 40 -9.55 22.94 -7.88
C THR A 40 -10.20 21.84 -7.05
N VAL A 41 -9.51 21.30 -6.05
CA VAL A 41 -10.07 20.26 -5.14
C VAL A 41 -11.23 20.82 -4.33
N GLU A 42 -11.08 22.01 -3.76
CA GLU A 42 -12.15 22.68 -2.99
C GLU A 42 -13.37 22.94 -3.88
N ALA A 43 -13.16 23.49 -5.07
CA ALA A 43 -14.26 23.75 -6.00
C ALA A 43 -14.94 22.46 -6.50
N LEU A 44 -14.20 21.37 -6.70
CA LEU A 44 -14.78 20.06 -7.00
C LEU A 44 -15.64 19.56 -5.84
N ARG A 45 -15.14 19.61 -4.60
CA ARG A 45 -15.89 19.20 -3.41
C ARG A 45 -17.20 19.97 -3.29
N ASP A 46 -17.14 21.30 -3.44
CA ASP A 46 -18.30 22.16 -3.33
C ASP A 46 -19.31 21.88 -4.47
N LEU A 47 -18.82 21.61 -5.68
CA LEU A 47 -19.66 21.20 -6.80
C LEU A 47 -20.34 19.84 -6.55
N TRP A 48 -19.61 18.85 -6.03
CA TRP A 48 -20.17 17.55 -5.65
C TRP A 48 -21.25 17.67 -4.57
N SER A 49 -21.10 18.60 -3.64
CA SER A 49 -22.10 18.86 -2.62
C SER A 49 -23.35 19.57 -3.16
N ALA A 50 -23.18 20.49 -4.12
CA ALA A 50 -24.28 21.29 -4.65
C ALA A 50 -25.04 20.59 -5.79
N ASP A 51 -24.34 19.87 -6.64
CA ASP A 51 -24.86 19.15 -7.80
C ASP A 51 -23.98 17.93 -8.10
N PRO A 52 -24.28 16.76 -7.52
CA PRO A 52 -23.50 15.54 -7.71
C PRO A 52 -23.41 15.09 -9.18
N THR A 53 -24.39 15.45 -10.01
CA THR A 53 -24.40 15.10 -11.44
C THR A 53 -23.37 15.94 -12.19
N ARG A 54 -23.37 17.27 -11.98
CA ARG A 54 -22.34 18.15 -12.53
C ARG A 54 -20.96 17.86 -11.93
N GLY A 55 -20.89 17.50 -10.65
CA GLY A 55 -19.66 17.06 -9.99
C GLY A 55 -19.04 15.84 -10.67
N ALA A 56 -19.84 14.79 -10.92
CA ALA A 56 -19.40 13.61 -11.65
C ALA A 56 -18.92 13.94 -13.07
N GLN A 57 -19.68 14.75 -13.80
CA GLN A 57 -19.32 15.17 -15.15
C GLN A 57 -18.02 15.99 -15.18
N ALA A 58 -17.86 16.96 -14.27
CA ALA A 58 -16.67 17.79 -14.18
C ALA A 58 -15.42 16.97 -13.80
N SER A 59 -15.54 16.03 -12.86
CA SER A 59 -14.47 15.10 -12.53
C SER A 59 -14.06 14.26 -13.74
N LEU A 60 -15.03 13.73 -14.50
CA LEU A 60 -14.75 12.97 -15.72
C LEU A 60 -14.09 13.83 -16.80
N ASP A 61 -14.55 15.07 -17.01
CA ASP A 61 -13.95 15.99 -17.97
C ASP A 61 -12.49 16.32 -17.61
N ILE A 62 -12.16 16.47 -16.32
CA ILE A 62 -10.78 16.63 -15.85
C ILE A 62 -9.95 15.38 -16.16
N ILE A 63 -10.49 14.18 -15.99
CA ILE A 63 -9.77 12.94 -16.31
C ILE A 63 -9.51 12.84 -17.82
N LEU A 64 -10.53 13.09 -18.64
CA LEU A 64 -10.45 12.90 -20.09
C LEU A 64 -9.57 13.97 -20.77
N ARG A 65 -9.60 15.21 -20.29
CA ARG A 65 -8.94 16.35 -20.96
C ARG A 65 -7.68 16.83 -20.24
N GLY A 66 -7.50 16.48 -18.98
CA GLY A 66 -6.34 16.89 -18.17
C GLY A 66 -5.07 16.12 -18.51
N SER A 67 -3.92 16.73 -18.20
CA SER A 67 -2.65 16.01 -18.10
C SER A 67 -2.65 15.08 -16.87
N PRO A 68 -1.79 14.05 -16.79
CA PRO A 68 -1.75 13.14 -15.63
C PRO A 68 -1.70 13.88 -14.27
N TYR A 69 -0.97 14.99 -14.20
CA TYR A 69 -0.93 15.92 -13.06
C TYR A 69 -2.31 16.37 -12.56
N TRP A 70 -3.24 16.66 -13.47
CA TRP A 70 -4.62 17.11 -13.19
C TRP A 70 -5.61 15.96 -13.05
N ARG A 71 -5.42 14.86 -13.80
CA ARG A 71 -6.33 13.70 -13.77
C ARG A 71 -6.50 13.13 -12.36
N VAL A 72 -5.44 13.19 -11.55
CA VAL A 72 -5.45 12.81 -10.13
C VAL A 72 -6.64 13.42 -9.38
N LEU A 73 -6.92 14.71 -9.61
CA LEU A 73 -7.96 15.43 -8.87
C LEU A 73 -9.36 14.92 -9.26
N GLY A 74 -9.56 14.66 -10.55
CA GLY A 74 -10.81 14.07 -11.06
C GLY A 74 -11.03 12.65 -10.53
N VAL A 75 -9.99 11.81 -10.53
CA VAL A 75 -10.04 10.45 -9.97
C VAL A 75 -10.30 10.49 -8.47
N ALA A 76 -9.60 11.35 -7.72
CA ALA A 76 -9.79 11.49 -6.27
C ALA A 76 -11.23 11.90 -5.93
N ALA A 77 -11.77 12.89 -6.65
CA ALA A 77 -13.14 13.36 -6.44
C ALA A 77 -14.18 12.26 -6.74
N LEU A 78 -14.04 11.53 -7.85
CA LEU A 78 -14.93 10.40 -8.16
C LEU A 78 -14.81 9.27 -7.14
N ALA A 79 -13.59 8.89 -6.77
CA ALA A 79 -13.36 7.85 -5.77
C ALA A 79 -13.99 8.21 -4.41
N ARG A 80 -13.89 9.48 -4.00
CA ARG A 80 -14.44 9.95 -2.72
C ARG A 80 -15.95 10.13 -2.75
N HIS A 81 -16.50 10.82 -3.74
CA HIS A 81 -17.88 11.30 -3.73
C HIS A 81 -18.82 10.53 -4.66
N GLY A 82 -18.29 9.86 -5.68
CA GLY A 82 -19.10 9.16 -6.68
C GLY A 82 -19.82 7.93 -6.11
N THR A 83 -21.03 7.68 -6.62
CA THR A 83 -21.71 6.38 -6.46
C THR A 83 -21.06 5.32 -7.35
N ALA A 84 -21.35 4.04 -7.12
CA ALA A 84 -20.80 2.97 -7.94
C ALA A 84 -21.22 3.13 -9.41
N ASP A 85 -22.47 3.55 -9.69
CA ASP A 85 -22.95 3.82 -11.06
C ASP A 85 -22.23 4.99 -11.74
N GLN A 86 -21.88 6.04 -10.99
CA GLN A 86 -21.15 7.19 -11.55
C GLN A 86 -19.70 6.80 -11.85
N ILE A 87 -19.08 6.00 -10.98
CA ILE A 87 -17.74 5.44 -11.19
C ILE A 87 -17.75 4.50 -12.41
N ASP A 88 -18.74 3.61 -12.53
CA ASP A 88 -18.90 2.70 -13.69
C ASP A 88 -19.02 3.47 -15.01
N ARG A 89 -19.86 4.51 -15.04
CA ARG A 89 -20.00 5.40 -16.20
C ARG A 89 -18.70 6.10 -16.55
N ALA A 90 -17.98 6.60 -15.55
CA ALA A 90 -16.67 7.22 -15.78
C ALA A 90 -15.68 6.23 -16.39
N ILE A 91 -15.54 5.03 -15.81
CA ILE A 91 -14.66 3.97 -16.34
C ILE A 91 -15.04 3.59 -17.77
N GLY A 92 -16.34 3.49 -18.08
CA GLY A 92 -16.83 3.20 -19.43
C GLY A 92 -16.42 4.23 -20.49
N ALA A 93 -16.18 5.48 -20.10
CA ALA A 93 -15.69 6.54 -20.98
C ALA A 93 -14.15 6.55 -21.12
N LEU A 94 -13.41 5.86 -20.24
CA LEU A 94 -11.95 5.85 -20.25
C LEU A 94 -11.37 4.81 -21.21
N SER A 95 -10.53 5.25 -22.14
CA SER A 95 -9.77 4.36 -23.03
C SER A 95 -8.89 3.38 -22.24
N PRO A 96 -9.00 2.05 -22.46
CA PRO A 96 -8.17 1.04 -21.79
C PRO A 96 -6.67 1.28 -21.97
N GLY A 97 -6.21 1.65 -23.17
CA GLY A 97 -4.77 1.84 -23.42
C GLY A 97 -4.15 3.06 -22.76
N HIS A 98 -4.91 4.16 -22.62
CA HIS A 98 -4.40 5.47 -22.19
C HIS A 98 -4.69 5.82 -20.73
N HIS A 99 -5.68 5.17 -20.11
CA HIS A 99 -6.17 5.49 -18.77
C HIS A 99 -6.11 4.28 -17.83
N ARG A 100 -5.12 3.39 -18.01
CA ARG A 100 -5.00 2.14 -17.23
C ARG A 100 -4.99 2.40 -15.73
N SER A 101 -4.18 3.37 -15.28
CA SER A 101 -4.05 3.75 -13.87
C SER A 101 -5.34 4.34 -13.30
N GLU A 102 -6.01 5.21 -14.05
CA GLU A 102 -7.27 5.82 -13.63
C GLU A 102 -8.40 4.79 -13.58
N ARG A 103 -8.50 3.90 -14.58
CA ARG A 103 -9.46 2.77 -14.58
C ARG A 103 -9.24 1.86 -13.39
N TRP A 104 -8.00 1.44 -13.15
CA TRP A 104 -7.63 0.61 -11.99
C TRP A 104 -8.02 1.29 -10.67
N ALA A 105 -7.65 2.55 -10.47
CA ALA A 105 -7.93 3.30 -9.25
C ALA A 105 -9.44 3.48 -9.01
N LEU A 106 -10.22 3.70 -10.08
CA LEU A 106 -11.67 3.85 -10.02
C LEU A 106 -12.38 2.51 -9.75
N VAL A 107 -11.97 1.41 -10.39
CA VAL A 107 -12.51 0.07 -10.09
C VAL A 107 -12.23 -0.29 -8.64
N ARG A 108 -11.03 0.03 -8.13
CA ARG A 108 -10.70 -0.14 -6.72
C ARG A 108 -11.60 0.69 -5.81
N ALA A 109 -11.93 1.91 -6.21
CA ALA A 109 -12.81 2.81 -5.44
C ALA A 109 -14.28 2.34 -5.38
N LEU A 110 -14.66 1.29 -6.12
CA LEU A 110 -15.93 0.59 -5.90
C LEU A 110 -15.95 -0.08 -4.52
N ASP A 111 -14.78 -0.42 -3.97
CA ASP A 111 -14.71 -0.91 -2.60
C ASP A 111 -15.16 0.17 -1.60
N GLY A 112 -16.11 -0.18 -0.72
CA GLY A 112 -16.75 0.76 0.21
C GLY A 112 -17.90 1.58 -0.37
N LYS A 113 -18.30 1.33 -1.63
CA LYS A 113 -19.57 1.84 -2.20
C LYS A 113 -20.72 0.91 -1.86
N ASP A 114 -21.93 1.28 -2.29
CA ASP A 114 -23.15 0.50 -2.05
C ASP A 114 -22.98 -0.97 -2.48
N PRO A 115 -23.08 -1.94 -1.56
CA PRO A 115 -22.80 -3.34 -1.86
C PRO A 115 -23.72 -3.99 -2.89
N GLU A 116 -24.96 -3.53 -3.06
CA GLU A 116 -25.89 -4.04 -4.08
C GLU A 116 -25.45 -3.58 -5.47
N GLN A 117 -25.10 -2.31 -5.61
CA GLN A 117 -24.57 -1.77 -6.87
C GLN A 117 -23.23 -2.43 -7.24
N VAL A 118 -22.31 -2.56 -6.28
CA VAL A 118 -21.00 -3.18 -6.50
C VAL A 118 -21.14 -4.63 -6.98
N ARG A 119 -22.07 -5.41 -6.42
CA ARG A 119 -22.37 -6.78 -6.88
C ARG A 119 -22.83 -6.86 -8.33
N THR A 120 -23.47 -5.82 -8.83
CA THR A 120 -23.94 -5.75 -10.21
C THR A 120 -22.85 -5.26 -11.18
N ILE A 121 -22.01 -4.34 -10.72
CA ILE A 121 -21.04 -3.61 -11.53
C ILE A 121 -19.67 -4.32 -11.58
N ALA A 122 -19.09 -4.63 -10.42
CA ALA A 122 -17.74 -5.16 -10.31
C ALA A 122 -17.49 -6.44 -11.12
N PRO A 123 -18.45 -7.39 -11.29
CA PRO A 123 -18.22 -8.59 -12.10
C PRO A 123 -17.87 -8.32 -13.57
N ARG A 124 -18.26 -7.16 -14.12
CA ARG A 124 -17.95 -6.78 -15.50
C ARG A 124 -16.44 -6.59 -15.72
N TYR A 125 -15.74 -6.11 -14.69
CA TYR A 125 -14.31 -5.82 -14.71
C TYR A 125 -13.42 -7.05 -14.48
N LEU A 126 -13.99 -8.19 -14.11
CA LEU A 126 -13.25 -9.46 -14.05
C LEU A 126 -12.78 -9.96 -15.42
N ARG A 127 -13.33 -9.40 -16.50
CA ARG A 127 -12.97 -9.68 -17.90
C ARG A 127 -12.22 -8.53 -18.56
N ASP A 128 -11.77 -7.55 -17.78
CA ASP A 128 -10.95 -6.45 -18.32
C ASP A 128 -9.64 -7.00 -18.89
N SER A 129 -9.08 -6.35 -19.93
CA SER A 129 -7.80 -6.77 -20.51
C SER A 129 -6.64 -6.57 -19.56
N GLU A 130 -6.77 -5.65 -18.61
CA GLU A 130 -5.74 -5.34 -17.62
C GLU A 130 -5.92 -6.17 -16.35
N VAL A 131 -4.96 -7.06 -16.05
CA VAL A 131 -5.02 -7.98 -14.90
C VAL A 131 -5.19 -7.23 -13.58
N LEU A 132 -4.52 -6.10 -13.40
CA LEU A 132 -4.68 -5.30 -12.18
C LEU A 132 -6.09 -4.72 -12.03
N VAL A 133 -6.80 -4.43 -13.12
CA VAL A 133 -8.20 -4.02 -13.05
C VAL A 133 -9.07 -5.17 -12.56
N GLN A 134 -8.77 -6.41 -13.00
CA GLN A 134 -9.42 -7.61 -12.46
C GLN A 134 -9.12 -7.79 -10.96
N VAL A 135 -7.88 -7.57 -10.52
CA VAL A 135 -7.47 -7.57 -9.09
C VAL A 135 -8.35 -6.61 -8.28
N ALA A 136 -8.45 -5.36 -8.75
CA ALA A 136 -9.26 -4.33 -8.09
C ALA A 136 -10.75 -4.73 -8.03
N ALA A 137 -11.27 -5.36 -9.08
CA ALA A 137 -12.65 -5.84 -9.12
C ALA A 137 -12.91 -6.99 -8.14
N ILE A 138 -11.98 -7.93 -8.00
CA ILE A 138 -12.07 -9.02 -7.02
C ILE A 138 -12.06 -8.45 -5.59
N ALA A 139 -11.17 -7.50 -5.31
CA ALA A 139 -11.11 -6.83 -4.01
C ALA A 139 -12.42 -6.07 -3.69
N ALA A 140 -12.99 -5.35 -4.66
CA ALA A 140 -14.27 -4.67 -4.49
C ALA A 140 -15.43 -5.64 -4.22
N LEU A 141 -15.49 -6.77 -4.93
CA LEU A 141 -16.46 -7.84 -4.66
C LEU A 141 -16.29 -8.41 -3.25
N ALA A 142 -15.07 -8.70 -2.82
CA ALA A 142 -14.78 -9.17 -1.46
C ALA A 142 -15.21 -8.13 -0.40
N GLY A 143 -15.22 -6.85 -0.76
CA GLY A 143 -15.64 -5.76 0.09
C GLY A 143 -17.13 -5.68 0.39
N THR A 144 -17.96 -6.34 -0.42
CA THR A 144 -19.42 -6.43 -0.25
C THR A 144 -19.84 -7.29 0.95
N GLY A 145 -18.98 -8.22 1.36
CA GLY A 145 -19.25 -9.15 2.47
C GLY A 145 -20.21 -10.29 2.14
N ASP A 146 -20.74 -10.37 0.91
CA ASP A 146 -21.67 -11.42 0.49
C ASP A 146 -20.92 -12.63 -0.10
N PRO A 147 -20.91 -13.81 0.55
CA PRO A 147 -20.17 -14.97 0.07
C PRO A 147 -20.59 -15.47 -1.32
N THR A 148 -21.81 -15.15 -1.76
CA THR A 148 -22.32 -15.58 -3.06
C THR A 148 -21.53 -14.98 -4.23
N VAL A 149 -20.85 -13.84 -4.02
CA VAL A 149 -20.03 -13.19 -5.06
C VAL A 149 -18.80 -14.00 -5.45
N ALA A 150 -18.38 -14.95 -4.60
CA ALA A 150 -17.29 -15.88 -4.90
C ALA A 150 -17.53 -16.64 -6.22
N ARG A 151 -18.81 -16.88 -6.59
CA ARG A 151 -19.20 -17.55 -7.85
C ARG A 151 -18.61 -16.89 -9.09
N HIS A 152 -18.32 -15.59 -9.03
CA HIS A 152 -17.84 -14.83 -10.18
C HIS A 152 -16.38 -15.14 -10.55
N PHE A 153 -15.58 -15.65 -9.61
CA PHE A 153 -14.15 -15.83 -9.81
C PHE A 153 -13.61 -17.19 -9.32
N ILE A 154 -14.32 -17.91 -8.45
CA ILE A 154 -13.84 -19.17 -7.88
C ILE A 154 -13.59 -20.26 -8.93
N GLY A 155 -14.37 -20.26 -10.02
CA GLY A 155 -14.19 -21.21 -11.13
C GLY A 155 -12.89 -21.01 -11.91
N SER A 156 -12.27 -19.84 -11.82
CA SER A 156 -10.99 -19.50 -12.46
C SER A 156 -9.85 -19.36 -11.45
N LEU A 157 -10.03 -19.83 -10.21
CA LEU A 157 -9.03 -19.74 -9.15
C LEU A 157 -7.74 -20.45 -9.59
N PRO A 158 -6.59 -19.76 -9.72
CA PRO A 158 -5.32 -20.41 -10.04
C PRO A 158 -4.74 -21.14 -8.81
N PRO A 159 -3.74 -22.01 -8.97
CA PRO A 159 -2.99 -22.54 -7.83
C PRO A 159 -2.30 -21.40 -7.06
N LEU A 160 -2.15 -21.56 -5.74
CA LEU A 160 -1.36 -20.61 -4.94
C LEU A 160 0.08 -20.53 -5.49
N PRO A 161 0.68 -19.33 -5.54
CA PRO A 161 2.03 -19.18 -6.07
C PRO A 161 3.04 -19.91 -5.18
N THR A 162 4.04 -20.54 -5.80
CA THR A 162 5.17 -21.13 -5.08
C THR A 162 6.20 -20.06 -4.72
N ILE A 163 7.22 -20.44 -3.94
CA ILE A 163 8.33 -19.55 -3.57
C ILE A 163 9.17 -19.08 -4.77
N ASP A 164 9.09 -19.75 -5.92
CA ASP A 164 9.82 -19.37 -7.13
C ASP A 164 8.95 -18.58 -8.14
N ALA A 165 7.69 -18.27 -7.78
CA ALA A 165 6.75 -17.61 -8.69
C ALA A 165 7.13 -16.14 -8.90
N ALA A 166 7.13 -15.67 -10.15
CA ALA A 166 7.36 -14.26 -10.45
C ALA A 166 6.34 -13.36 -9.72
N VAL A 167 6.80 -12.25 -9.15
CA VAL A 167 5.95 -11.28 -8.46
C VAL A 167 5.40 -10.30 -9.50
N ASP A 168 4.35 -10.70 -10.20
CA ASP A 168 3.71 -9.95 -11.28
C ASP A 168 2.19 -9.77 -11.06
N ALA A 169 1.49 -9.18 -12.03
CA ALA A 169 0.05 -8.95 -11.91
C ALA A 169 -0.78 -10.24 -11.70
N GLU A 170 -0.32 -11.38 -12.21
CA GLU A 170 -0.97 -12.69 -12.01
C GLU A 170 -0.75 -13.21 -10.59
N TYR A 171 0.42 -12.98 -10.02
CA TYR A 171 0.70 -13.19 -8.61
C TYR A 171 -0.28 -12.40 -7.73
N ALA A 172 -0.42 -11.08 -7.98
CA ALA A 172 -1.37 -10.23 -7.24
C ALA A 172 -2.83 -10.68 -7.41
N ARG A 173 -3.22 -11.10 -8.63
CA ARG A 173 -4.56 -11.66 -8.90
C ARG A 173 -4.80 -12.91 -8.08
N THR A 174 -3.86 -13.84 -8.09
CA THR A 174 -3.95 -15.09 -7.34
C THR A 174 -4.11 -14.81 -5.85
N LEU A 175 -3.22 -14.02 -5.25
CA LEU A 175 -3.32 -13.67 -3.83
C LEU A 175 -4.66 -13.01 -3.52
N THR A 176 -5.11 -12.08 -4.37
CA THR A 176 -6.37 -11.37 -4.17
C THR A 176 -7.58 -12.30 -4.22
N MET A 177 -7.59 -13.31 -5.09
CA MET A 177 -8.67 -14.31 -5.13
C MET A 177 -8.72 -15.14 -3.85
N TYR A 178 -7.58 -15.64 -3.36
CA TYR A 178 -7.53 -16.39 -2.10
C TYR A 178 -7.85 -15.52 -0.89
N GLY A 179 -7.38 -14.27 -0.87
CA GLY A 179 -7.74 -13.29 0.12
C GLY A 179 -9.23 -12.96 0.13
N ALA A 180 -9.85 -12.90 -1.06
CA ALA A 180 -11.27 -12.62 -1.21
C ALA A 180 -12.10 -13.77 -0.67
N LEU A 181 -11.74 -15.01 -1.01
CA LEU A 181 -12.38 -16.20 -0.43
C LEU A 181 -12.27 -16.20 1.08
N ARG A 182 -11.09 -15.90 1.63
CA ARG A 182 -10.90 -15.81 3.09
C ARG A 182 -11.79 -14.73 3.70
N ARG A 183 -11.81 -13.53 3.11
CA ARG A 183 -12.60 -12.41 3.61
C ARG A 183 -14.10 -12.72 3.61
N LEU A 184 -14.59 -13.36 2.55
CA LEU A 184 -15.99 -13.69 2.37
C LEU A 184 -16.44 -14.88 3.23
N THR A 185 -15.57 -15.87 3.46
CA THR A 185 -15.95 -17.14 4.10
C THR A 185 -15.40 -17.32 5.52
N GLY A 186 -14.40 -16.54 5.90
CA GLY A 186 -13.59 -16.75 7.10
C GLY A 186 -12.55 -17.87 6.97
N ILE A 187 -12.52 -18.61 5.86
CA ILE A 187 -11.73 -19.83 5.68
C ILE A 187 -10.45 -19.53 4.89
N SER A 188 -9.31 -20.01 5.38
CA SER A 188 -8.06 -19.98 4.62
C SER A 188 -7.84 -21.31 3.89
N PHE A 189 -7.72 -21.27 2.57
CA PHE A 189 -7.51 -22.45 1.74
C PHE A 189 -6.02 -22.69 1.49
N ARG A 190 -5.57 -23.95 1.60
CA ARG A 190 -4.17 -24.34 1.39
C ARG A 190 -3.80 -24.51 -0.09
N ASP A 191 -4.79 -24.79 -0.92
CA ASP A 191 -4.62 -25.03 -2.34
C ASP A 191 -5.95 -24.81 -3.09
N GLN A 192 -5.87 -24.88 -4.41
CA GLN A 192 -7.01 -24.68 -5.32
C GLN A 192 -8.06 -25.78 -5.19
N ALA A 193 -7.64 -27.04 -5.05
CA ALA A 193 -8.54 -28.18 -4.97
C ALA A 193 -9.42 -28.11 -3.72
N ALA A 194 -8.86 -27.70 -2.59
CA ALA A 194 -9.57 -27.49 -1.33
C ALA A 194 -10.65 -26.42 -1.47
N ALA A 195 -10.33 -25.28 -2.10
CA ALA A 195 -11.30 -24.20 -2.34
C ALA A 195 -12.44 -24.64 -3.28
N LEU A 196 -12.11 -25.30 -4.39
CA LEU A 196 -13.10 -25.79 -5.35
C LEU A 196 -13.99 -26.90 -4.76
N ASN A 197 -13.42 -27.81 -3.97
CA ASN A 197 -14.16 -28.87 -3.31
C ASN A 197 -15.07 -28.34 -2.20
N TRP A 198 -14.66 -27.26 -1.53
CA TRP A 198 -15.52 -26.54 -0.58
C TRP A 198 -16.72 -25.93 -1.30
N TRP A 199 -16.48 -25.23 -2.41
CA TRP A 199 -17.54 -24.60 -3.22
C TRP A 199 -18.55 -25.60 -3.79
N ARG A 200 -18.08 -26.72 -4.35
CA ARG A 200 -18.93 -27.74 -5.00
C ARG A 200 -19.84 -28.48 -4.04
N ARG A 201 -19.45 -28.63 -2.77
CA ARG A 201 -20.22 -29.39 -1.77
C ARG A 201 -21.48 -28.66 -1.28
N GLY A 202 -21.74 -27.46 -1.81
CA GLY A 202 -22.79 -26.59 -1.31
C GLY A 202 -22.35 -25.99 0.01
N SER A 203 -22.55 -24.68 0.17
CA SER A 203 -22.36 -23.96 1.43
C SER A 203 -23.29 -24.43 2.57
N GLU A 204 -24.00 -25.55 2.41
CA GLU A 204 -24.89 -26.19 3.40
C GLU A 204 -24.14 -27.00 4.47
N ILE A 205 -22.82 -27.12 4.39
CA ILE A 205 -22.03 -27.57 5.53
C ILE A 205 -21.87 -26.38 6.49
N GLY A 206 -22.67 -26.38 7.56
CA GLY A 206 -22.40 -25.59 8.75
C GLY A 206 -20.92 -25.73 9.11
N SER A 207 -20.20 -24.62 9.10
CA SER A 207 -18.81 -24.44 9.52
C SER A 207 -17.83 -25.57 9.17
N PRO A 208 -17.05 -25.44 8.10
CA PRO A 208 -15.76 -26.09 8.02
C PRO A 208 -14.66 -25.07 7.71
N GLY A 209 -14.41 -24.20 8.66
CA GLY A 209 -13.12 -23.56 8.83
C GLY A 209 -12.91 -23.46 10.33
N THR A 210 -11.76 -23.90 10.82
CA THR A 210 -11.23 -23.33 12.05
C THR A 210 -11.39 -21.82 11.92
N ASP A 211 -12.24 -21.20 12.76
CA ASP A 211 -12.19 -19.76 12.98
C ASP A 211 -10.69 -19.42 13.08
N PRO A 212 -10.15 -18.44 12.34
CA PRO A 212 -8.75 -18.07 12.51
C PRO A 212 -8.44 -17.70 13.98
N ARG A 213 -9.45 -17.35 14.79
CA ARG A 213 -9.33 -17.19 16.26
C ARG A 213 -9.32 -18.52 17.04
N SER A 214 -9.65 -19.63 16.40
CA SER A 214 -9.70 -21.00 16.95
C SER A 214 -8.50 -21.88 16.58
N VAL A 215 -7.45 -21.33 15.95
CA VAL A 215 -6.17 -22.05 15.89
C VAL A 215 -5.56 -22.05 17.28
N VAL A 216 -5.94 -23.11 18.00
CA VAL A 216 -5.34 -23.70 19.19
C VAL A 216 -3.86 -23.34 19.29
N PHE A 217 -3.47 -22.83 20.47
CA PHE A 217 -2.10 -22.91 20.99
C PHE A 217 -1.69 -24.40 21.03
N GLY A 218 -1.26 -24.92 19.89
CA GLY A 218 -0.88 -26.31 19.71
C GLY A 218 0.61 -26.47 19.95
N LEU A 219 0.98 -26.79 21.18
CA LEU A 219 2.35 -27.16 21.54
C LEU A 219 2.71 -28.50 20.86
N ARG A 220 3.17 -28.47 19.60
CA ARG A 220 3.80 -29.64 18.98
C ARG A 220 5.29 -29.60 19.28
N ARG A 221 5.70 -30.39 20.27
CA ARG A 221 7.10 -30.51 20.68
C ARG A 221 7.84 -31.42 19.68
N GLU A 222 8.30 -30.84 18.57
CA GLU A 222 9.29 -31.47 17.71
C GLU A 222 10.71 -31.24 18.29
N PRO A 223 11.72 -32.07 17.93
CA PRO A 223 13.08 -31.97 18.48
C PRO A 223 13.79 -30.62 18.25
N ASN A 224 13.22 -29.76 17.38
CA ASN A 224 13.52 -28.34 17.28
C ASN A 224 12.28 -27.57 17.75
N TRP A 225 12.40 -26.65 18.72
CA TRP A 225 11.25 -25.90 19.25
C TRP A 225 10.58 -25.07 18.14
N ARG A 226 9.52 -25.61 17.54
CA ARG A 226 8.68 -24.96 16.54
C ARG A 226 7.29 -24.76 17.12
N PHE A 227 6.93 -23.52 17.40
CA PHE A 227 5.60 -23.16 17.89
C PHE A 227 4.81 -22.54 16.76
N GLU A 228 3.64 -23.09 16.41
CA GLU A 228 2.74 -22.44 15.44
C GLU A 228 1.71 -21.56 16.17
N PHE A 229 1.37 -20.42 15.57
CA PHE A 229 0.32 -19.52 16.03
C PHE A 229 -0.45 -18.97 14.82
N ALA A 230 -1.63 -18.40 15.05
CA ALA A 230 -2.35 -17.67 14.02
C ALA A 230 -2.82 -16.33 14.60
N THR A 231 -2.90 -15.33 13.73
CA THR A 231 -3.40 -13.99 14.04
C THR A 231 -4.44 -13.60 12.99
N ALA A 232 -5.00 -12.38 13.09
CA ALA A 232 -5.90 -11.88 12.07
C ALA A 232 -5.19 -11.67 10.71
N HIS A 233 -3.86 -11.57 10.70
CA HIS A 233 -3.08 -11.21 9.50
C HIS A 233 -2.09 -12.30 9.07
N PHE A 234 -1.63 -13.14 10.00
CA PHE A 234 -0.57 -14.13 9.74
C PHE A 234 -0.94 -15.52 10.22
N ARG A 235 -0.37 -16.51 9.53
CA ARG A 235 -0.09 -17.84 10.07
C ARG A 235 1.37 -17.89 10.50
N GLY A 236 1.60 -17.85 11.81
CA GLY A 236 2.92 -17.72 12.41
C GLY A 236 3.57 -19.03 12.81
N ARG A 237 4.90 -19.06 12.80
CA ARG A 237 5.73 -20.04 13.49
C ARG A 237 6.91 -19.37 14.18
N LEU A 238 7.30 -19.90 15.34
CA LEU A 238 8.51 -19.52 16.06
C LEU A 238 9.65 -20.48 15.71
N ALA A 239 10.81 -19.94 15.35
CA ALA A 239 12.03 -20.69 15.09
C ALA A 239 13.13 -20.27 16.08
N MET A 240 13.22 -20.96 17.21
CA MET A 240 14.13 -20.61 18.32
C MET A 240 15.00 -21.80 18.70
N ARG A 241 16.29 -21.57 19.01
CA ARG A 241 17.20 -22.58 19.59
C ARG A 241 16.92 -22.80 21.07
N ARG A 242 16.69 -21.71 21.81
CA ARG A 242 16.34 -21.70 23.24
C ARG A 242 15.35 -20.58 23.49
N ILE A 243 14.20 -20.91 24.08
CA ILE A 243 13.26 -19.89 24.58
C ILE A 243 13.94 -19.01 25.66
N ASP A 244 14.89 -19.59 26.39
CA ASP A 244 15.58 -18.94 27.51
C ASP A 244 16.45 -17.74 27.09
N ASP A 245 16.96 -17.70 25.85
CA ASP A 245 17.93 -16.68 25.40
C ASP A 245 17.27 -15.31 25.09
N LEU A 246 15.96 -15.26 24.84
CA LEU A 246 15.19 -14.02 24.70
C LEU A 246 14.78 -13.42 26.07
N PHE A 247 14.79 -14.24 27.11
CA PHE A 247 14.27 -13.92 28.43
C PHE A 247 15.32 -14.16 29.50
N VAL A 248 16.50 -13.53 29.35
CA VAL A 248 17.61 -13.66 30.31
C VAL A 248 17.20 -13.31 31.76
N ASN A 249 16.05 -12.66 31.97
CA ASN A 249 15.50 -12.33 33.30
C ASN A 249 14.06 -12.79 33.60
N ALA A 250 13.40 -13.62 32.78
CA ALA A 250 12.01 -14.03 33.06
C ALA A 250 11.92 -15.30 33.92
N ALA A 251 11.25 -15.16 35.06
CA ALA A 251 10.91 -16.19 36.04
C ALA A 251 9.99 -17.32 35.44
N PRO A 252 9.42 -18.27 36.22
CA PRO A 252 8.99 -19.60 35.75
C PRO A 252 7.97 -19.58 34.60
N TRP A 253 7.82 -20.74 33.93
CA TRP A 253 7.09 -20.99 32.67
C TRP A 253 5.78 -20.22 32.44
N THR A 254 5.01 -19.89 33.48
CA THR A 254 3.79 -19.08 33.40
C THR A 254 4.03 -17.65 32.89
N ARG A 255 5.16 -17.01 33.22
CA ARG A 255 5.53 -15.69 32.65
C ARG A 255 6.01 -15.77 31.20
N ARG A 256 6.44 -16.96 30.74
CA ARG A 256 6.91 -17.18 29.37
C ARG A 256 5.74 -17.27 28.38
N SER A 257 4.64 -17.90 28.76
CA SER A 257 3.41 -17.89 27.96
C SER A 257 2.80 -16.49 27.83
N GLU A 258 2.85 -15.68 28.89
CA GLU A 258 2.41 -14.29 28.86
C GLU A 258 3.29 -13.42 27.96
N ALA A 259 4.61 -13.60 28.01
CA ALA A 259 5.54 -12.86 27.16
C ALA A 259 5.38 -13.21 25.66
N TRP A 260 5.10 -14.48 25.34
CA TRP A 260 4.78 -14.87 23.95
C TRP A 260 3.43 -14.34 23.49
N GLY A 261 2.42 -14.32 24.38
CA GLY A 261 1.17 -13.62 24.13
C GLY A 261 1.41 -12.15 23.77
N GLY A 262 2.30 -11.48 24.51
CA GLY A 262 2.75 -10.11 24.22
C GLY A 262 3.35 -9.95 22.83
N ILE A 263 4.29 -10.81 22.44
CA ILE A 263 4.93 -10.76 21.11
C ILE A 263 3.92 -11.00 19.98
N VAL A 264 3.04 -12.01 20.11
CA VAL A 264 2.01 -12.32 19.10
C VAL A 264 1.04 -11.14 18.96
N SER A 265 0.60 -10.57 20.07
CA SER A 265 -0.25 -9.37 20.07
C SER A 265 0.45 -8.15 19.48
N ALA A 266 1.74 -7.93 19.78
CA ALA A 266 2.51 -6.83 19.22
C ALA A 266 2.68 -6.95 17.70
N VAL A 267 2.92 -8.17 17.20
CA VAL A 267 3.02 -8.43 15.76
C VAL A 267 1.68 -8.22 15.06
N ASP A 268 0.57 -8.73 15.60
CA ASP A 268 -0.75 -8.55 14.99
C ASP A 268 -1.19 -7.07 15.01
N ALA A 269 -0.93 -6.37 16.11
CA ALA A 269 -1.18 -4.93 16.23
C ALA A 269 -0.32 -4.12 15.24
N GLY A 270 0.95 -4.50 15.08
CA GLY A 270 1.84 -3.91 14.09
C GLY A 270 1.33 -4.11 12.67
N ALA A 271 0.96 -5.34 12.31
CA ALA A 271 0.41 -5.62 10.99
C ALA A 271 -0.91 -4.88 10.72
N ALA A 272 -1.80 -4.82 11.71
CA ALA A 272 -3.05 -4.05 11.58
C ALA A 272 -2.77 -2.56 11.30
N ASP A 273 -1.83 -1.94 12.03
CA ASP A 273 -1.39 -0.56 11.79
C ASP A 273 -0.76 -0.39 10.40
N GLY A 274 0.12 -1.31 10.01
CA GLY A 274 0.76 -1.33 8.69
C GLY A 274 -0.25 -1.41 7.55
N PHE A 275 -1.20 -2.36 7.59
CA PHE A 275 -2.26 -2.47 6.60
C PHE A 275 -3.18 -1.24 6.57
N ALA A 276 -3.51 -0.69 7.74
CA ALA A 276 -4.31 0.54 7.81
C ALA A 276 -3.60 1.72 7.14
N LYS A 277 -2.30 1.89 7.36
CA LYS A 277 -1.50 2.94 6.71
C LYS A 277 -1.33 2.68 5.21
N ALA A 278 -1.02 1.44 4.82
CA ALA A 278 -0.91 1.01 3.44
C ALA A 278 -2.21 1.24 2.65
N SER A 279 -3.37 1.11 3.31
CA SER A 279 -4.67 1.28 2.66
C SER A 279 -4.93 2.67 2.08
N ARG A 280 -4.20 3.68 2.56
CA ARG A 280 -4.25 5.04 2.00
C ARG A 280 -3.74 5.10 0.56
N ILE A 281 -2.72 4.28 0.24
CA ILE A 281 -2.10 4.23 -1.08
C ILE A 281 -2.63 3.06 -1.89
N PHE A 282 -2.64 1.86 -1.33
CA PHE A 282 -3.00 0.63 -2.04
C PHE A 282 -4.49 0.28 -1.92
N GLY A 283 -5.24 0.95 -1.04
CA GLY A 283 -6.64 0.62 -0.78
C GLY A 283 -6.72 -0.57 0.17
N ARG A 284 -7.94 -1.02 0.47
CA ARG A 284 -8.11 -2.16 1.36
C ARG A 284 -7.60 -3.43 0.68
N THR A 285 -6.41 -3.87 1.08
CA THR A 285 -5.80 -5.05 0.50
C THR A 285 -6.55 -6.31 0.92
N THR A 286 -6.79 -7.19 -0.04
CA THR A 286 -7.47 -8.46 0.17
C THR A 286 -6.45 -9.56 -0.02
N LEU A 287 -5.91 -10.10 1.08
CA LEU A 287 -4.82 -11.09 1.05
C LEU A 287 -5.17 -12.36 1.82
N PRO A 288 -4.60 -13.52 1.42
CA PRO A 288 -4.62 -14.70 2.27
C PRO A 288 -3.75 -14.44 3.50
N LEU A 289 -3.80 -15.32 4.50
CA LEU A 289 -2.87 -15.22 5.63
C LEU A 289 -1.44 -15.39 5.12
N ALA A 290 -0.57 -14.43 5.43
CA ALA A 290 0.86 -14.56 5.15
C ALA A 290 1.50 -15.52 6.15
N GLU A 291 2.48 -16.29 5.70
CA GLU A 291 3.29 -17.07 6.64
C GLU A 291 4.21 -16.10 7.39
N LEU A 292 4.27 -16.21 8.71
CA LEU A 292 5.17 -15.41 9.53
C LEU A 292 6.13 -16.33 10.26
N VAL A 293 7.42 -16.06 10.17
CA VAL A 293 8.46 -16.75 10.90
C VAL A 293 9.09 -15.74 11.85
N VAL A 294 8.95 -15.96 13.16
CA VAL A 294 9.67 -15.17 14.16
C VAL A 294 10.85 -16.02 14.62
N ALA A 295 12.07 -15.53 14.42
CA ALA A 295 13.29 -16.31 14.63
C ALA A 295 14.31 -15.60 15.53
N ASP A 296 15.07 -16.36 16.33
CA ASP A 296 16.25 -15.79 17.01
C ASP A 296 17.34 -15.45 15.99
N SER A 297 18.42 -14.76 16.40
CA SER A 297 19.44 -14.28 15.46
C SER A 297 20.05 -15.35 14.56
N VAL A 298 20.12 -16.60 15.02
CA VAL A 298 20.79 -17.65 14.25
C VAL A 298 19.79 -18.39 13.35
N ASN A 299 18.62 -18.71 13.89
CA ASN A 299 17.55 -19.23 13.04
C ASN A 299 17.16 -18.17 12.00
N PHE A 300 17.19 -16.88 12.32
CA PHE A 300 16.96 -15.80 11.37
C PHE A 300 17.94 -15.89 10.20
N VAL A 301 19.25 -15.97 10.46
CA VAL A 301 20.25 -16.13 9.38
C VAL A 301 20.02 -17.42 8.58
N ARG A 302 19.65 -18.53 9.24
CA ARG A 302 19.38 -19.80 8.55
C ARG A 302 18.14 -19.71 7.66
N GLU A 303 17.03 -19.22 8.19
CA GLU A 303 15.77 -19.09 7.45
C GLU A 303 15.93 -18.07 6.31
N PHE A 304 16.66 -16.98 6.55
CA PHE A 304 17.00 -15.99 5.54
C PHE A 304 17.86 -16.58 4.42
N ALA A 305 18.84 -17.44 4.73
CA ALA A 305 19.67 -18.11 3.73
C ALA A 305 18.90 -19.14 2.88
N LEU A 306 17.70 -19.54 3.30
CA LEU A 306 16.82 -20.43 2.55
C LEU A 306 15.83 -19.64 1.66
N MET A 307 15.83 -18.31 1.75
CA MET A 307 15.01 -17.45 0.89
C MET A 307 15.71 -17.24 -0.47
N PRO A 308 14.95 -17.14 -1.57
CA PRO A 308 15.47 -16.84 -2.90
C PRO A 308 16.42 -15.62 -2.93
N GLU A 309 17.50 -15.70 -3.72
CA GLU A 309 18.50 -14.61 -3.85
C GLU A 309 17.94 -13.28 -4.41
N SER A 310 16.78 -13.33 -5.07
CA SER A 310 16.05 -12.15 -5.57
C SER A 310 15.50 -11.27 -4.44
N GLU A 311 15.54 -11.75 -3.20
CA GLU A 311 14.86 -11.14 -2.08
C GLU A 311 15.73 -10.20 -1.26
N VAL A 312 15.10 -9.10 -0.87
CA VAL A 312 15.71 -8.09 -0.03
C VAL A 312 14.99 -8.14 1.31
N ASN A 313 15.76 -8.36 2.38
CA ASN A 313 15.32 -8.18 3.77
C ASN A 313 14.31 -9.20 4.33
N GLY A 314 14.32 -10.47 3.91
CA GLY A 314 13.64 -11.53 4.66
C GLY A 314 12.15 -11.67 4.34
N GLU A 315 11.76 -11.37 3.10
CA GLU A 315 10.38 -11.49 2.63
C GLU A 315 10.29 -12.33 1.37
N ALA A 316 9.90 -13.58 1.54
CA ALA A 316 9.72 -14.52 0.45
C ALA A 316 8.26 -14.75 0.12
N HIS A 317 7.79 -14.29 -1.03
CA HIS A 317 6.52 -14.74 -1.63
C HIS A 317 5.39 -15.06 -0.62
N HIS A 318 4.84 -14.02 0.01
CA HIS A 318 3.78 -14.11 1.04
C HIS A 318 4.20 -14.78 2.38
N GLN A 319 5.50 -14.96 2.59
CA GLN A 319 6.17 -15.27 3.85
C GLN A 319 6.95 -14.05 4.36
N VAL A 320 6.92 -13.85 5.67
CA VAL A 320 7.58 -12.77 6.39
C VAL A 320 8.49 -13.37 7.44
N LEU A 321 9.76 -12.99 7.46
CA LEU A 321 10.69 -13.35 8.53
C LEU A 321 10.98 -12.13 9.42
N LEU A 322 10.76 -12.28 10.72
CA LEU A 322 11.05 -11.28 11.74
C LEU A 322 12.11 -11.80 12.71
N LEU A 323 13.10 -10.96 13.00
CA LEU A 323 14.06 -11.21 14.08
C LEU A 323 13.37 -10.94 15.42
N ALA A 324 13.29 -11.95 16.27
CA ALA A 324 12.74 -11.80 17.61
C ALA A 324 13.51 -10.72 18.39
N SER A 325 12.76 -9.74 18.87
CA SER A 325 13.28 -8.54 19.54
C SER A 325 12.27 -8.03 20.56
N SER A 326 12.42 -6.78 21.02
CA SER A 326 11.43 -6.12 21.89
C SER A 326 10.07 -5.98 21.21
N ASP A 327 8.98 -5.93 21.98
CA ASP A 327 7.61 -5.78 21.48
C ASP A 327 7.47 -4.58 20.53
N ARG A 328 8.07 -3.43 20.89
CA ARG A 328 8.04 -2.22 20.05
C ARG A 328 8.77 -2.42 18.72
N THR A 329 9.92 -3.08 18.72
CA THR A 329 10.65 -3.40 17.48
C THR A 329 9.85 -4.36 16.61
N MET A 330 9.30 -5.41 17.22
CA MET A 330 8.47 -6.41 16.53
C MET A 330 7.22 -5.78 15.91
N GLN A 331 6.57 -4.86 16.62
CA GLN A 331 5.40 -4.14 16.13
C GLN A 331 5.75 -3.28 14.91
N VAL A 332 6.83 -2.49 14.98
CA VAL A 332 7.27 -1.63 13.86
C VAL A 332 7.68 -2.47 12.65
N GLU A 333 8.44 -3.54 12.85
CA GLU A 333 8.83 -4.42 11.75
C GLU A 333 7.61 -5.13 11.16
N ALA A 334 6.68 -5.66 11.96
CA ALA A 334 5.46 -6.26 11.42
C ALA A 334 4.61 -5.25 10.62
N ALA A 335 4.53 -3.99 11.07
CA ALA A 335 3.87 -2.92 10.34
C ALA A 335 4.54 -2.65 8.97
N ARG A 336 5.88 -2.60 8.92
CA ARG A 336 6.64 -2.44 7.67
C ARG A 336 6.38 -3.59 6.70
N ARG A 337 6.40 -4.84 7.19
CA ARG A 337 6.13 -6.03 6.37
C ARG A 337 4.69 -6.06 5.86
N ALA A 338 3.74 -5.61 6.66
CA ALA A 338 2.35 -5.47 6.21
C ALA A 338 2.20 -4.45 5.06
N VAL A 339 2.98 -3.36 5.06
CA VAL A 339 3.01 -2.42 3.91
C VAL A 339 3.56 -3.11 2.67
N THR A 340 4.67 -3.86 2.76
CA THR A 340 5.22 -4.58 1.59
C THR A 340 4.29 -5.68 1.08
N LEU A 341 3.61 -6.40 1.98
CA LEU A 341 2.60 -7.38 1.59
C LEU A 341 1.41 -6.72 0.89
N ALA A 342 0.96 -5.56 1.39
CA ALA A 342 -0.10 -4.78 0.76
C ALA A 342 0.27 -4.34 -0.66
N GLU A 343 1.51 -3.90 -0.85
CA GLU A 343 2.09 -3.60 -2.15
C GLU A 343 2.08 -4.83 -3.06
N LYS A 344 2.75 -5.93 -2.66
CA LYS A 344 2.84 -7.17 -3.45
C LYS A 344 1.48 -7.73 -3.85
N GLY A 345 0.48 -7.58 -2.98
CA GLY A 345 -0.89 -8.02 -3.23
C GLY A 345 -1.71 -7.13 -4.17
N THR A 346 -1.27 -5.88 -4.40
CA THR A 346 -2.06 -4.87 -5.13
C THR A 346 -1.36 -4.37 -6.39
N LEU A 347 -0.07 -4.02 -6.27
CA LEU A 347 0.81 -3.48 -7.32
C LEU A 347 2.20 -4.16 -7.15
N PRO A 348 2.37 -5.39 -7.66
CA PRO A 348 3.48 -6.30 -7.30
C PRO A 348 4.88 -5.91 -7.82
N ASP A 349 4.94 -5.09 -8.86
CA ASP A 349 6.14 -4.74 -9.63
C ASP A 349 6.41 -3.24 -9.46
N LEU A 350 6.65 -2.79 -8.22
CA LEU A 350 7.08 -1.42 -7.95
C LEU A 350 8.62 -1.36 -7.86
N PRO A 351 9.22 -0.25 -8.31
CA PRO A 351 10.65 -0.07 -8.17
C PRO A 351 11.01 0.07 -6.69
N ARG A 352 12.13 -0.54 -6.30
CA ARG A 352 12.57 -0.64 -4.90
C ARG A 352 12.62 0.71 -4.19
N TRP A 353 13.02 1.79 -4.86
CA TRP A 353 13.06 3.12 -4.25
C TRP A 353 11.69 3.57 -3.74
N LEU A 354 10.62 3.20 -4.44
CA LEU A 354 9.26 3.54 -4.06
C LEU A 354 8.77 2.62 -2.94
N THR A 355 8.97 1.32 -3.05
CA THR A 355 8.65 0.33 -2.01
C THR A 355 9.25 0.74 -0.66
N TRP A 356 10.56 0.99 -0.63
CA TRP A 356 11.26 1.41 0.59
C TRP A 356 10.83 2.79 1.06
N GLY A 357 10.65 3.74 0.13
CA GLY A 357 10.15 5.08 0.45
C GLY A 357 8.78 5.05 1.11
N LEU A 358 7.87 4.20 0.63
CA LEU A 358 6.53 4.04 1.20
C LEU A 358 6.57 3.34 2.55
N VAL A 359 7.34 2.26 2.69
CA VAL A 359 7.51 1.54 3.96
C VAL A 359 8.01 2.50 5.05
N ASN A 360 9.04 3.29 4.78
CA ASN A 360 9.60 4.23 5.75
C ASN A 360 8.73 5.48 5.95
N GLY A 361 8.07 5.95 4.89
CA GLY A 361 7.20 7.13 4.95
C GLY A 361 5.91 6.87 5.71
N LEU A 362 5.35 5.66 5.61
CA LEU A 362 4.12 5.25 6.29
C LEU A 362 4.40 4.71 7.69
N VAL A 363 5.49 3.97 7.86
CA VAL A 363 5.89 3.37 9.14
C VAL A 363 7.31 3.85 9.51
N PRO A 364 7.41 5.02 10.15
CA PRO A 364 8.68 5.54 10.65
C PRO A 364 9.35 4.53 11.59
N GLY A 365 10.67 4.42 11.49
CA GLY A 365 11.45 3.50 12.33
C GLY A 365 11.43 3.87 13.81
N CYS A 366 11.76 2.91 14.67
CA CYS A 366 12.06 3.16 16.09
C CYS A 366 13.51 3.64 16.24
N SER A 367 13.79 4.58 17.14
CA SER A 367 15.17 5.00 17.49
C SER A 367 16.07 3.83 17.93
N ALA A 368 15.50 2.79 18.54
CA ALA A 368 16.22 1.56 18.89
C ALA A 368 16.74 0.79 17.65
N CYS A 369 16.18 1.05 16.46
CA CYS A 369 16.67 0.52 15.19
C CYS A 369 17.90 1.27 14.66
N ALA A 370 18.16 2.50 15.12
CA ALA A 370 19.29 3.31 14.67
C ALA A 370 20.65 2.74 15.08
N GLY A 371 20.68 1.80 16.04
CA GLY A 371 21.87 1.06 16.48
C GLY A 371 22.28 -0.12 15.56
N GLY A 372 21.76 -0.20 14.34
CA GLY A 372 22.17 -1.21 13.35
C GLY A 372 21.61 -2.62 13.57
N ARG A 373 20.50 -2.76 14.31
CA ARG A 373 19.90 -4.08 14.63
C ARG A 373 18.51 -4.33 14.05
N CYS A 374 17.95 -3.39 13.29
CA CYS A 374 16.72 -3.67 12.55
C CYS A 374 17.10 -4.25 11.18
N SER A 375 16.66 -5.48 10.96
CA SER A 375 16.96 -6.30 9.79
C SER A 375 16.41 -5.63 8.52
N GLY A 376 17.25 -4.88 7.84
CA GLY A 376 17.02 -4.46 6.45
C GLY A 376 17.15 -2.97 6.13
N ALA A 377 17.29 -2.10 7.14
CA ALA A 377 17.72 -0.73 6.86
C ALA A 377 19.25 -0.72 6.72
N PRO A 378 19.81 -0.17 5.62
CA PRO A 378 21.24 0.10 5.57
C PRO A 378 21.66 0.97 6.76
N GLY A 379 22.78 0.61 7.38
CA GLY A 379 23.06 0.90 8.80
C GLY A 379 23.14 2.39 9.19
N GLY A 380 22.73 2.67 10.43
CA GLY A 380 22.98 3.93 11.15
C GLY A 380 22.11 5.11 10.69
N GLY A 381 21.68 5.95 11.63
CA GLY A 381 21.11 7.25 11.28
C GLY A 381 22.13 8.10 10.51
N VAL A 382 21.71 8.77 9.44
CA VAL A 382 22.56 9.75 8.74
C VAL A 382 22.44 11.09 9.47
N PRO A 383 23.55 11.68 9.95
CA PRO A 383 23.50 13.00 10.57
C PRO A 383 22.86 14.02 9.63
N SER A 384 22.03 14.92 10.15
CA SER A 384 21.27 15.92 9.36
C SER A 384 22.14 16.72 8.37
N ALA A 385 23.37 17.09 8.74
CA ALA A 385 24.31 17.79 7.86
C ALA A 385 24.88 16.93 6.70
N SER A 386 24.87 15.61 6.85
CA SER A 386 25.24 14.67 5.78
C SER A 386 24.06 14.39 4.84
N LEU A 387 22.83 14.46 5.35
CA LEU A 387 21.63 14.33 4.52
C LEU A 387 21.44 15.55 3.60
N LEU A 388 21.62 16.78 4.09
CA LEU A 388 21.52 17.97 3.24
C LEU A 388 22.52 17.93 2.08
N ARG A 389 23.78 17.61 2.34
CA ARG A 389 24.80 17.41 1.29
C ARG A 389 24.43 16.30 0.31
N LEU A 390 23.75 15.26 0.79
CA LEU A 390 23.25 14.20 -0.08
C LEU A 390 22.11 14.70 -0.97
N LEU A 391 21.17 15.48 -0.44
CA LEU A 391 20.06 16.09 -1.19
C LEU A 391 20.53 17.05 -2.29
N GLU A 392 21.66 17.76 -2.09
CA GLU A 392 22.27 18.60 -3.13
C GLU A 392 22.59 17.82 -4.42
N SER A 393 22.84 16.52 -4.30
CA SER A 393 23.10 15.65 -5.44
C SER A 393 21.85 15.21 -6.22
N GLY A 394 20.65 15.56 -5.74
CA GLY A 394 19.36 15.32 -6.39
C GLY A 394 18.63 14.08 -5.85
N ALA A 395 17.60 14.30 -5.02
CA ALA A 395 16.83 13.24 -4.39
C ALA A 395 15.95 12.45 -5.35
N VAL A 396 15.22 13.12 -6.24
CA VAL A 396 14.43 12.51 -7.30
C VAL A 396 15.37 11.98 -8.37
N THR A 397 16.28 12.81 -8.90
CA THR A 397 17.12 12.40 -10.03
C THR A 397 17.99 11.18 -9.72
N ARG A 398 18.64 11.13 -8.55
CA ARG A 398 19.49 9.98 -8.19
C ARG A 398 18.72 8.91 -7.43
N GLY A 399 17.84 9.29 -6.49
CA GLY A 399 17.11 8.33 -5.66
C GLY A 399 16.16 7.44 -6.45
N THR A 400 15.68 7.88 -7.62
CA THR A 400 14.81 7.08 -8.50
C THR A 400 15.55 6.47 -9.70
N ALA A 401 16.88 6.60 -9.77
CA ALA A 401 17.68 6.11 -10.90
C ALA A 401 18.15 4.65 -10.74
N SER A 402 17.89 4.02 -9.59
CA SER A 402 18.42 2.69 -9.27
C SER A 402 17.30 1.65 -9.19
N ASP A 403 17.39 0.66 -10.08
CA ASP A 403 16.75 -0.65 -9.95
C ASP A 403 17.73 -1.70 -9.34
N GLU A 404 18.96 -1.28 -9.00
CA GLU A 404 20.07 -2.13 -8.56
C GLU A 404 19.99 -2.54 -7.07
N PRO A 405 20.78 -3.54 -6.64
CA PRO A 405 20.88 -3.93 -5.22
C PRO A 405 21.40 -2.77 -4.36
N MET A 406 20.58 -2.30 -3.40
CA MET A 406 20.96 -1.25 -2.44
C MET A 406 21.84 -1.81 -1.31
N PHE A 407 22.98 -2.41 -1.65
CA PHE A 407 23.95 -2.89 -0.66
C PHE A 407 25.26 -2.10 -0.74
N GLY A 408 25.80 -1.73 0.42
CA GLY A 408 27.03 -0.93 0.55
C GLY A 408 26.78 0.58 0.50
N ARG A 409 27.82 1.38 0.80
CA ARG A 409 27.70 2.83 1.04
C ARG A 409 26.96 3.61 -0.07
N SER A 410 27.11 3.21 -1.33
CA SER A 410 26.41 3.83 -2.46
C SER A 410 24.92 3.49 -2.47
N GLY A 411 24.54 2.26 -2.10
CA GLY A 411 23.15 1.82 -1.93
C GLY A 411 22.47 2.55 -0.78
N ASP A 412 23.16 2.72 0.34
CA ASP A 412 22.65 3.45 1.52
C ASP A 412 22.27 4.89 1.16
N GLN A 413 23.11 5.56 0.36
CA GLN A 413 22.86 6.92 -0.12
C GLN A 413 21.62 7.00 -1.03
N LEU A 414 21.50 6.09 -2.00
CA LEU A 414 20.35 6.04 -2.90
C LEU A 414 19.06 5.76 -2.13
N TRP A 415 19.12 4.91 -1.11
CA TRP A 415 18.02 4.63 -0.21
C TRP A 415 17.52 5.88 0.52
N TRP A 416 18.43 6.68 1.10
CA TRP A 416 18.05 7.94 1.77
C TRP A 416 17.45 8.96 0.81
N LEU A 417 17.98 9.06 -0.40
CA LEU A 417 17.45 9.95 -1.44
C LEU A 417 16.05 9.53 -1.91
N GLY A 418 15.83 8.25 -2.17
CA GLY A 418 14.52 7.71 -2.52
C GLY A 418 13.48 7.95 -1.42
N ASN A 419 13.85 7.72 -0.15
CA ASN A 419 13.00 8.01 1.00
C ASN A 419 12.62 9.50 1.08
N ALA A 420 13.60 10.41 0.93
CA ALA A 420 13.35 11.85 0.96
C ALA A 420 12.41 12.28 -0.18
N ALA A 421 12.58 11.71 -1.37
CA ALA A 421 11.71 11.94 -2.50
C ALA A 421 10.26 11.50 -2.22
N VAL A 422 10.05 10.30 -1.66
CA VAL A 422 8.70 9.81 -1.32
C VAL A 422 8.05 10.64 -0.21
N LEU A 423 8.81 11.01 0.83
CA LEU A 423 8.31 11.88 1.89
C LEU A 423 7.90 13.26 1.35
N PHE A 424 8.69 13.86 0.47
CA PHE A 424 8.32 15.10 -0.20
C PHE A 424 7.09 14.92 -1.10
N MET A 425 6.97 13.80 -1.83
CA MET A 425 5.81 13.53 -2.66
C MET A 425 4.50 13.40 -1.84
N LEU A 426 4.58 12.88 -0.61
CA LEU A 426 3.44 12.76 0.30
C LEU A 426 3.17 14.04 1.12
N GLY A 427 4.21 14.82 1.44
CA GLY A 427 4.13 15.95 2.39
C GLY A 427 4.53 17.32 1.84
N GLY A 428 4.92 17.42 0.58
CA GLY A 428 5.49 18.61 -0.06
C GLY A 428 4.46 19.63 -0.58
N GLY A 429 3.22 19.55 -0.11
CA GLY A 429 2.17 20.54 -0.42
C GLY A 429 1.39 20.28 -1.72
N PHE A 430 1.49 19.10 -2.32
CA PHE A 430 0.66 18.70 -3.47
C PHE A 430 -0.79 18.44 -3.02
N ALA A 431 -1.76 18.79 -3.87
CA ALA A 431 -3.14 18.39 -3.64
C ALA A 431 -3.34 16.89 -3.91
N GLU A 432 -4.17 16.25 -3.10
CA GLU A 432 -4.47 14.81 -3.14
C GLU A 432 -3.21 13.91 -3.14
N PRO A 433 -2.29 14.06 -2.16
CA PRO A 433 -0.99 13.39 -2.19
C PRO A 433 -1.10 11.86 -2.19
N GLU A 434 -2.07 11.31 -1.47
CA GLU A 434 -2.30 9.85 -1.42
C GLU A 434 -2.78 9.31 -2.77
N MET A 435 -3.79 9.94 -3.40
CA MET A 435 -4.26 9.53 -4.73
C MET A 435 -3.19 9.74 -5.81
N ARG A 436 -2.38 10.79 -5.68
CA ARG A 436 -1.25 11.03 -6.58
C ARG A 436 -0.22 9.91 -6.48
N MET A 437 0.09 9.48 -5.27
CA MET A 437 0.98 8.36 -5.01
C MET A 437 0.37 7.01 -5.48
N THR A 438 -0.92 6.79 -5.26
CA THR A 438 -1.67 5.63 -5.81
C THR A 438 -1.53 5.54 -7.33
N LEU A 439 -1.76 6.65 -8.05
CA LEU A 439 -1.66 6.68 -9.50
C LEU A 439 -0.21 6.62 -9.99
N LEU A 440 0.74 7.23 -9.28
CA LEU A 440 2.17 7.06 -9.57
C LEU A 440 2.56 5.58 -9.48
N ALA A 441 2.26 4.91 -8.38
CA ALA A 441 2.54 3.50 -8.18
C ALA A 441 1.93 2.65 -9.30
N ALA A 442 0.66 2.88 -9.65
CA ALA A 442 0.02 2.17 -10.74
C ALA A 442 0.72 2.38 -12.08
N ARG A 443 1.12 3.62 -12.41
CA ARG A 443 1.84 3.91 -13.67
C ARG A 443 3.19 3.20 -13.75
N LEU A 444 3.94 3.18 -12.65
CA LEU A 444 5.21 2.47 -12.58
C LEU A 444 5.00 0.96 -12.79
N ASN A 445 3.99 0.40 -12.15
CA ASN A 445 3.63 -1.01 -12.32
C ASN A 445 3.20 -1.35 -13.76
N PHE A 446 2.58 -0.41 -14.49
CA PHE A 446 2.29 -0.55 -15.91
C PHE A 446 3.50 -0.27 -16.83
N GLY A 447 4.72 -0.23 -16.28
CA GLY A 447 5.96 -0.11 -17.03
C GLY A 447 6.28 1.32 -17.49
N VAL A 448 5.60 2.35 -16.98
CA VAL A 448 5.97 3.74 -17.29
C VAL A 448 7.29 4.05 -16.57
N PRO A 449 8.36 4.51 -17.27
CA PRO A 449 9.64 4.79 -16.63
C PRO A 449 9.52 5.81 -15.49
N SER A 450 10.23 5.56 -14.37
CA SER A 450 10.15 6.38 -13.14
C SER A 450 10.21 7.88 -13.38
N ARG A 451 11.19 8.32 -14.17
CA ARG A 451 11.38 9.74 -14.51
C ARG A 451 10.14 10.34 -15.20
N VAL A 452 9.59 9.63 -16.18
CA VAL A 452 8.43 10.08 -16.95
C VAL A 452 7.19 10.12 -16.06
N ALA A 453 6.95 9.04 -15.30
CA ALA A 453 5.81 8.95 -14.40
C ALA A 453 5.83 10.07 -13.35
N ILE A 454 6.98 10.35 -12.73
CA ILE A 454 7.11 11.42 -11.74
C ILE A 454 6.90 12.80 -12.37
N GLN A 455 7.52 13.10 -13.50
CA GLN A 455 7.36 14.41 -14.16
C GLN A 455 5.90 14.67 -14.56
N GLU A 456 5.23 13.66 -15.11
CA GLU A 456 3.83 13.76 -15.50
C GLU A 456 2.89 13.88 -14.29
N MET A 457 3.16 13.13 -13.21
CA MET A 457 2.30 13.12 -12.02
C MET A 457 2.50 14.35 -11.13
N TYR A 458 3.68 14.98 -11.12
CA TYR A 458 3.98 16.14 -10.26
C TYR A 458 4.14 17.45 -11.05
N GLY A 459 3.99 17.42 -12.37
CA GLY A 459 3.86 18.60 -13.21
C GLY A 459 5.13 19.44 -13.32
N ALA A 460 6.30 18.86 -13.04
CA ALA A 460 7.57 19.57 -13.04
C ALA A 460 8.73 18.65 -13.50
N PRO A 461 9.78 19.20 -14.14
CA PRO A 461 10.99 18.45 -14.43
C PRO A 461 11.64 17.89 -13.16
N VAL A 462 12.34 16.75 -13.24
CA VAL A 462 12.98 16.15 -12.05
C VAL A 462 13.99 17.07 -11.36
N GLN A 463 14.71 17.91 -12.11
CA GLN A 463 15.63 18.91 -11.56
C GLN A 463 14.90 19.97 -10.73
N GLU A 464 13.69 20.35 -11.15
CA GLU A 464 12.86 21.27 -10.39
C GLU A 464 12.34 20.60 -9.11
N LEU A 465 11.93 19.34 -9.21
CA LEU A 465 11.53 18.57 -8.04
C LEU A 465 12.67 18.39 -7.04
N ASP A 466 13.90 18.14 -7.49
CA ASP A 466 15.09 18.09 -6.63
C ASP A 466 15.28 19.38 -5.83
N ARG A 467 15.17 20.54 -6.51
CA ARG A 467 15.23 21.85 -5.84
C ARG A 467 14.12 22.03 -4.80
N ARG A 468 12.91 21.58 -5.11
CA ARG A 468 11.77 21.65 -4.18
C ARG A 468 11.92 20.71 -2.98
N VAL A 469 12.46 19.51 -3.18
CA VAL A 469 12.79 18.58 -2.09
C VAL A 469 13.80 19.24 -1.14
N MET A 470 14.84 19.86 -1.69
CA MET A 470 15.84 20.57 -0.89
C MET A 470 15.22 21.75 -0.12
N ALA A 471 14.44 22.60 -0.78
CA ALA A 471 13.77 23.72 -0.11
C ALA A 471 12.85 23.24 1.01
N TRP A 472 12.01 22.25 0.73
CA TRP A 472 11.13 21.62 1.72
C TRP A 472 11.89 21.02 2.90
N ALA A 473 13.04 20.38 2.65
CA ALA A 473 13.91 19.87 3.70
C ALA A 473 14.48 20.98 4.60
N LEU A 474 14.95 22.09 4.01
CA LEU A 474 15.47 23.25 4.73
C LEU A 474 14.41 23.96 5.57
N ASP A 475 13.17 23.99 5.09
CA ASP A 475 12.01 24.55 5.82
C ASP A 475 11.52 23.65 6.97
N GLY A 476 12.25 22.57 7.28
CA GLY A 476 11.92 21.64 8.36
C GLY A 476 10.96 20.52 7.95
N GLY A 477 10.66 20.37 6.66
CA GLY A 477 9.85 19.27 6.12
C GLY A 477 10.43 17.89 6.45
N LEU A 478 11.76 17.79 6.58
CA LEU A 478 12.45 16.59 7.05
C LEU A 478 12.70 16.56 8.56
N ARG A 479 12.57 17.67 9.30
CA ARG A 479 12.76 17.68 10.77
C ARG A 479 11.72 16.83 11.48
N ARG A 480 10.44 16.87 11.09
CA ARG A 480 9.41 16.03 11.72
C ARG A 480 9.55 14.53 11.45
N PRO A 481 10.10 14.07 10.31
CA PRO A 481 10.49 12.66 10.14
C PRO A 481 11.84 12.28 10.78
N LEU A 482 12.81 13.20 10.88
CA LEU A 482 14.18 12.93 11.33
C LEU A 482 14.44 13.18 12.83
N GLU A 483 13.79 14.15 13.47
CA GLU A 483 13.88 14.39 14.93
C GLU A 483 13.42 13.14 15.71
N TRP A 484 12.59 12.28 15.10
CA TRP A 484 12.16 10.99 15.64
C TRP A 484 13.24 9.90 15.57
N LEU A 485 14.21 10.03 14.66
CA LEU A 485 15.38 9.16 14.58
C LEU A 485 16.46 9.56 15.61
N GLU A 486 16.51 10.83 16.02
CA GLU A 486 17.50 11.35 16.98
C GLU A 486 17.00 11.35 18.45
N ALA A 487 15.70 11.60 18.70
CA ALA A 487 15.15 11.82 20.05
C ALA A 487 15.10 10.59 20.98
N GLY A 488 15.39 9.38 20.49
CA GLY A 488 15.41 8.19 21.34
C GLY A 488 16.80 7.77 21.85
N SER A 489 17.81 8.63 21.71
CA SER A 489 19.15 8.43 22.29
C SER A 489 19.29 8.98 23.72
N ALA A 490 18.29 9.73 24.22
CA ALA A 490 18.40 10.49 25.47
C ALA A 490 18.03 9.71 26.75
N GLU A 491 17.51 8.49 26.66
CA GLU A 491 17.22 7.66 27.84
C GLU A 491 18.11 6.42 27.89
N SER A 492 19.41 6.64 28.05
CA SER A 492 20.23 5.67 28.78
C SER A 492 20.25 6.11 30.24
N PRO A 493 19.76 5.31 31.21
CA PRO A 493 20.02 5.61 32.60
C PRO A 493 21.54 5.59 32.84
N PRO A 494 22.08 6.43 33.73
CA PRO A 494 23.51 6.43 34.02
C PRO A 494 23.91 5.03 34.46
N ARG A 495 24.94 4.49 33.80
CA ARG A 495 25.58 3.24 34.22
C ARG A 495 26.23 3.52 35.58
N ASN A 496 25.67 2.93 36.63
CA ASN A 496 26.40 2.69 37.88
C ASN A 496 26.99 1.28 37.82
#